data_AF-A0A814V503-F1
#
_entry.id   AF-A0A814V503-F1
#
_cell.length_a   1.000
_cell.length_b   1.000
_cell.length_c   1.000
_cell.angle_alpha   90.00
_cell.angle_beta   90.00
_cell.angle_gamma   90.00
#
_symmetry.space_group_name_H-M   'P 1'
#
loop_
_entity.id
_entity.type
_entity.pdbx_description
1 polymer ?
#
loop_
_entity_poly.entity_id
_entity_poly.type
_entity_poly.pdbx_seq_one_letter_code
_entity_poly.pdbx_strand_id
1 'polypeptide(L)'
;MSIAALAFLICVLSLSLYALNHTDPVTTLLAFCKLRIYVLQCLSLTYRWCLTAACFDRFALSSNDLHMRNFARVQIARRTVCIIVVVCTIAPVHTLIFYNLRGRVCGIVYSSAAALYHSVFSTLAFAVLPVAIMFACARLTYRNLVLQRRRQQVLVGQRSSSLSNSDEEKNKQNQQVLRMLLAQTLFYAVTIAPLMCIYIYNAITFQVTNKSADRMAIEQFCQFLAELINILFAVSSFYLYTLVSRMFRREILNMFRSVLTRVCQPKNFRRVTPVIHDIQLATVPTQN
;
A
#
# COMPACT_ATOMS: atom_id res chain seq x y z
N MET A 1 -1.95 -1.34 -4.91
CA MET A 1 -1.55 -1.64 -3.52
C MET A 1 -2.08 -2.98 -3.03
N SER A 2 -3.40 -3.22 -3.01
CA SER A 2 -3.98 -4.47 -2.47
C SER A 2 -3.50 -5.75 -3.17
N ILE A 3 -3.31 -5.71 -4.50
CA ILE A 3 -2.79 -6.86 -5.27
C ILE A 3 -1.35 -7.20 -4.87
N ALA A 4 -0.49 -6.19 -4.71
CA ALA A 4 0.90 -6.40 -4.29
C ALA A 4 0.99 -6.91 -2.85
N ALA A 5 0.13 -6.41 -1.95
CA ALA A 5 0.04 -6.89 -0.57
C ALA A 5 -0.51 -8.33 -0.49
N LEU A 6 -1.52 -8.67 -1.31
CA LEU A 6 -2.03 -10.03 -1.43
C LEU A 6 -0.99 -10.99 -2.02
N ALA A 7 -0.30 -10.58 -3.08
CA ALA A 7 0.78 -11.37 -3.67
C ALA A 7 1.91 -11.60 -2.66
N PHE A 8 2.27 -10.56 -1.88
CA PHE A 8 3.21 -10.68 -0.76
C PHE A 8 2.75 -11.69 0.28
N LEU A 9 1.50 -11.60 0.73
CA LEU A 9 0.97 -12.53 1.73
C LEU A 9 0.91 -13.95 1.22
N ILE A 10 0.45 -14.17 -0.01
CA ILE A 10 0.40 -15.49 -0.62
C ILE A 10 1.82 -16.05 -0.72
N CYS A 11 2.78 -15.32 -1.28
CA CYS A 11 4.17 -15.78 -1.38
C CYS A 11 4.79 -16.09 0.00
N VAL A 12 4.58 -15.23 1.01
CA VAL A 12 5.10 -15.46 2.37
C VAL A 12 4.44 -16.69 3.01
N LEU A 13 3.12 -16.79 2.96
CA LEU A 13 2.36 -17.87 3.59
C LEU A 13 2.62 -19.21 2.92
N SER A 14 2.64 -19.27 1.59
CA SER A 14 2.96 -20.49 0.84
C SER A 14 4.35 -21.02 1.22
N LEU A 15 5.33 -20.14 1.34
CA LEU A 15 6.69 -20.53 1.75
C LEU A 15 6.75 -20.99 3.21
N SER A 16 6.09 -20.26 4.12
CA SER A 16 6.09 -20.59 5.54
C SER A 16 5.30 -21.87 5.86
N LEU A 17 4.22 -22.15 5.13
CA LEU A 17 3.45 -23.39 5.28
C LEU A 17 4.21 -24.59 4.73
N TYR A 18 4.95 -24.41 3.62
CA TYR A 18 5.81 -25.47 3.08
C TYR A 18 6.94 -25.84 4.04
N ALA A 19 7.58 -24.83 4.65
CA ALA A 19 8.59 -24.97 5.69
C ALA A 19 8.10 -25.72 6.94
N LEU A 20 6.81 -25.64 7.26
CA LEU A 20 6.26 -26.30 8.46
C LEU A 20 6.19 -27.83 8.34
N ASN A 21 6.10 -28.35 7.11
CA ASN A 21 5.80 -29.77 6.86
C ASN A 21 6.98 -30.55 6.23
N HIS A 22 8.04 -29.86 5.83
CA HIS A 22 9.23 -30.45 5.19
C HIS A 22 10.50 -29.83 5.76
N THR A 23 11.64 -30.51 5.64
CA THR A 23 12.95 -29.94 6.00
C THR A 23 13.15 -28.63 5.27
N ASP A 24 13.37 -27.53 6.00
CA ASP A 24 13.38 -26.17 5.45
C ASP A 24 14.26 -26.07 4.18
N PRO A 25 13.67 -25.90 2.97
CA PRO A 25 14.44 -25.77 1.73
C PRO A 25 15.34 -24.52 1.75
N VAL A 26 15.03 -23.56 2.62
CA VAL A 26 15.81 -22.35 2.89
C VAL A 26 17.18 -22.68 3.46
N THR A 27 17.28 -23.77 4.22
CA THR A 27 18.50 -24.18 4.93
C THR A 27 19.32 -25.20 4.15
N THR A 28 18.77 -25.74 3.04
CA THR A 28 19.38 -26.78 2.22
C THR A 28 19.73 -26.30 0.81
N LEU A 29 18.92 -25.41 0.22
CA LEU A 29 19.11 -24.93 -1.16
C LEU A 29 19.48 -23.44 -1.19
N LEU A 30 20.72 -23.15 -1.61
CA LEU A 30 21.24 -21.79 -1.75
C LEU A 30 20.37 -20.92 -2.66
N ALA A 31 19.93 -21.46 -3.80
CA ALA A 31 19.08 -20.74 -4.75
C ALA A 31 17.75 -20.29 -4.12
N PHE A 32 17.17 -21.14 -3.28
CA PHE A 32 15.90 -20.85 -2.60
C PHE A 32 16.06 -19.78 -1.51
N CYS A 33 17.13 -19.87 -0.72
CA CYS A 33 17.53 -18.85 0.26
C CYS A 33 17.63 -17.46 -0.41
N LYS A 34 18.37 -17.36 -1.52
CA LYS A 34 18.54 -16.12 -2.29
C LYS A 34 17.22 -15.59 -2.85
N LEU A 35 16.47 -16.45 -3.55
CA LEU A 35 15.23 -16.08 -4.21
C LEU A 35 14.18 -15.60 -3.21
N ARG A 36 14.03 -16.30 -2.07
CA ARG A 36 13.10 -15.93 -1.01
C ARG A 36 13.36 -14.52 -0.52
N ILE A 37 14.61 -14.23 -0.12
CA ILE A 37 14.97 -12.92 0.45
C ILE A 37 14.80 -11.82 -0.59
N TYR A 38 15.22 -12.08 -1.84
CA TYR A 38 15.05 -11.13 -2.94
C TYR A 38 13.58 -10.79 -3.19
N VAL A 39 12.70 -11.79 -3.30
CA VAL A 39 11.26 -11.58 -3.52
C VAL A 39 10.61 -10.82 -2.37
N LEU A 40 10.94 -11.18 -1.13
CA LEU A 40 10.44 -10.48 0.06
C LEU A 40 10.86 -9.00 0.05
N GLN A 41 12.11 -8.71 -0.30
CA GLN A 41 12.60 -7.35 -0.39
C GLN A 41 11.94 -6.57 -1.54
N CYS A 42 11.82 -7.15 -2.73
CA CYS A 42 11.14 -6.53 -3.88
C CYS A 42 9.71 -6.13 -3.53
N LEU A 43 8.95 -7.06 -2.93
CA LEU A 43 7.55 -6.85 -2.60
C LEU A 43 7.37 -5.84 -1.46
N SER A 44 8.18 -5.96 -0.41
CA SER A 44 8.17 -5.02 0.73
C SER A 44 8.52 -3.60 0.27
N LEU A 45 9.55 -3.45 -0.58
CA LEU A 45 9.97 -2.16 -1.13
C LEU A 45 8.86 -1.57 -2.03
N THR A 46 8.33 -2.38 -2.96
CA THR A 46 7.23 -1.97 -3.85
C THR A 46 6.02 -1.46 -3.06
N TYR A 47 5.62 -2.20 -2.03
CA TYR A 47 4.49 -1.81 -1.18
C TYR A 47 4.71 -0.44 -0.50
N ARG A 48 5.89 -0.21 0.09
CA ARG A 48 6.23 1.03 0.80
C ARG A 48 6.32 2.23 -0.15
N TRP A 49 6.93 2.05 -1.32
CA TRP A 49 7.03 3.12 -2.31
C TRP A 49 5.70 3.42 -2.99
N CYS A 50 4.83 2.43 -3.19
CA CYS A 50 3.45 2.68 -3.63
C CYS A 50 2.67 3.49 -2.60
N LEU A 51 2.85 3.22 -1.30
CA LEU A 51 2.22 3.99 -0.23
C LEU A 51 2.72 5.43 -0.22
N THR A 52 4.04 5.60 -0.37
CA THR A 52 4.69 6.92 -0.47
C THR A 52 4.16 7.70 -1.67
N ALA A 53 4.05 7.05 -2.83
CA ALA A 53 3.48 7.65 -4.03
C ALA A 53 2.00 8.02 -3.85
N ALA A 54 1.22 7.23 -3.12
CA ALA A 54 -0.16 7.58 -2.79
C ALA A 54 -0.24 8.82 -1.88
N CYS A 55 0.66 8.96 -0.90
CA CYS A 55 0.76 10.18 -0.09
C CYS A 55 1.14 11.40 -0.95
N PHE A 56 2.07 11.22 -1.89
CA PHE A 56 2.46 12.28 -2.83
C PHE A 56 1.30 12.67 -3.77
N ASP A 57 0.56 11.70 -4.30
CA ASP A 57 -0.63 11.93 -5.14
C ASP A 57 -1.69 12.75 -4.38
N ARG A 58 -1.93 12.45 -3.10
CA ARG A 58 -2.84 13.25 -2.27
C ARG A 58 -2.33 14.66 -1.99
N PHE A 59 -1.02 14.81 -1.79
CA PHE A 59 -0.41 16.13 -1.70
C PHE A 59 -0.63 16.92 -3.00
N ALA A 60 -0.33 16.32 -4.15
CA ALA A 60 -0.49 16.93 -5.47
C ALA A 60 -1.94 17.36 -5.75
N LEU A 61 -2.92 16.52 -5.40
CA LEU A 61 -4.36 16.84 -5.50
C LEU A 61 -4.79 17.99 -4.60
N SER A 62 -4.20 18.11 -3.42
CA SER A 62 -4.52 19.18 -2.47
C SER A 62 -3.88 20.53 -2.81
N SER A 63 -2.85 20.53 -3.68
CA SER A 63 -2.13 21.75 -4.02
C SER A 63 -3.00 22.72 -4.81
N ASN A 64 -2.78 24.02 -4.60
CA ASN A 64 -3.42 25.08 -5.39
C ASN A 64 -2.76 25.26 -6.76
N ASP A 65 -1.54 24.78 -6.92
CA ASP A 65 -0.80 24.89 -8.18
C ASP A 65 -1.38 23.91 -9.22
N LEU A 66 -1.76 24.45 -10.38
CA LEU A 66 -2.26 23.70 -11.52
C LEU A 66 -1.26 22.66 -12.02
N HIS A 67 0.05 22.98 -11.98
CA HIS A 67 1.10 22.06 -12.41
C HIS A 67 1.17 20.84 -11.48
N MET A 68 1.13 21.06 -10.17
CA MET A 68 1.08 19.97 -9.18
C MET A 68 -0.19 19.14 -9.32
N ARG A 69 -1.36 19.76 -9.52
CA ARG A 69 -2.61 19.01 -9.74
C ARG A 69 -2.56 18.16 -11.00
N ASN A 70 -1.82 18.60 -12.02
CA ASN A 70 -1.65 17.85 -13.26
C ASN A 70 -0.90 16.52 -13.02
N PHE A 71 0.00 16.46 -12.04
CA PHE A 71 0.70 15.22 -11.67
C PHE A 71 -0.22 14.13 -11.13
N ALA A 72 -1.36 14.50 -10.55
CA ALA A 72 -2.34 13.56 -10.01
C ALA A 72 -3.27 12.95 -11.08
N ARG A 73 -2.93 13.08 -12.37
CA ARG A 73 -3.65 12.40 -13.45
C ARG A 73 -3.42 10.89 -13.40
N VAL A 74 -4.47 10.12 -13.66
CA VAL A 74 -4.46 8.65 -13.65
C VAL A 74 -3.37 8.06 -14.58
N GLN A 75 -3.12 8.69 -15.73
CA GLN A 75 -2.07 8.27 -16.66
C GLN A 75 -0.67 8.38 -16.04
N ILE A 76 -0.40 9.46 -15.32
CA ILE A 76 0.87 9.68 -14.63
C ILE A 76 0.99 8.72 -13.46
N ALA A 77 -0.08 8.57 -12.67
CA ALA A 77 -0.11 7.59 -11.57
C ALA A 77 0.23 6.17 -12.05
N ARG A 78 -0.32 5.73 -13.20
CA ARG A 78 0.01 4.42 -13.79
C ARG A 78 1.47 4.32 -14.21
N ARG A 79 2.03 5.36 -14.84
CA ARG A 79 3.46 5.42 -15.20
C ARG A 79 4.35 5.37 -13.96
N THR A 80 4.03 6.15 -12.93
CA THR A 80 4.75 6.16 -11.65
C THR A 80 4.74 4.79 -10.98
N VAL A 81 3.61 4.08 -10.96
CA VAL A 81 3.54 2.72 -10.41
C VAL A 81 4.43 1.75 -11.20
N CYS A 82 4.41 1.80 -12.54
CA CYS A 82 5.31 0.98 -13.35
C CYS A 82 6.79 1.26 -13.05
N ILE A 83 7.17 2.55 -12.95
CA ILE A 83 8.54 2.95 -12.60
C ILE A 83 8.91 2.41 -11.21
N ILE A 84 8.04 2.57 -10.21
CA ILE A 84 8.27 2.06 -8.85
C ILE A 84 8.51 0.56 -8.89
N VAL A 85 7.69 -0.22 -9.60
CA VAL A 85 7.86 -1.68 -9.69
C VAL A 85 9.22 -2.02 -10.29
N VAL A 86 9.61 -1.40 -11.39
CA VAL A 86 10.91 -1.65 -12.05
C VAL A 86 12.09 -1.27 -11.16
N VAL A 87 12.03 -0.10 -10.51
CA VAL A 87 13.09 0.34 -9.60
C VAL A 87 13.16 -0.59 -8.38
N CYS A 88 12.01 -1.00 -7.84
CA CYS A 88 11.95 -1.86 -6.65
C CYS A 88 12.36 -3.32 -6.92
N THR A 89 12.31 -3.79 -8.17
CA THR A 89 12.86 -5.11 -8.54
C THR A 89 14.36 -5.04 -8.75
N ILE A 90 14.86 -3.97 -9.38
CA ILE A 90 16.31 -3.81 -9.64
C ILE A 90 17.10 -3.52 -8.36
N ALA A 91 16.57 -2.68 -7.46
CA ALA A 91 17.31 -2.21 -6.29
C ALA A 91 17.83 -3.34 -5.35
N PRO A 92 17.04 -4.38 -5.02
CA PRO A 92 17.50 -5.48 -4.16
C PRO A 92 18.30 -6.56 -4.90
N VAL A 93 18.68 -6.40 -6.18
CA VAL A 93 19.45 -7.42 -6.93
C VAL A 93 20.76 -7.80 -6.23
N HIS A 94 21.38 -6.86 -5.50
CA HIS A 94 22.57 -7.13 -4.69
C HIS A 94 22.39 -8.29 -3.69
N THR A 95 21.16 -8.54 -3.21
CA THR A 95 20.86 -9.65 -2.29
C THR A 95 21.06 -11.01 -2.94
N LEU A 96 20.78 -11.16 -4.24
CA LEU A 96 21.03 -12.42 -4.97
C LEU A 96 22.53 -12.74 -5.07
N ILE A 97 23.38 -11.71 -5.01
CA ILE A 97 24.83 -11.87 -5.13
C ILE A 97 25.43 -12.20 -3.77
N PHE A 98 25.14 -11.39 -2.75
CA PHE A 98 25.86 -11.42 -1.47
C PHE A 98 25.34 -12.46 -0.45
N TYR A 99 24.08 -12.87 -0.54
CA TYR A 99 23.55 -13.88 0.39
C TYR A 99 24.17 -15.25 0.12
N ASN A 100 24.52 -15.94 1.20
CA ASN A 100 25.07 -17.29 1.14
C ASN A 100 24.53 -18.17 2.27
N LEU A 101 24.72 -19.47 2.12
CA LEU A 101 24.31 -20.49 3.07
C LEU A 101 25.54 -21.00 3.82
N ARG A 102 25.58 -20.83 5.15
CA ARG A 102 26.63 -21.41 6.01
C ARG A 102 25.98 -22.07 7.21
N GLY A 103 26.20 -23.37 7.39
CA GLY A 103 25.73 -24.11 8.58
C GLY A 103 24.23 -23.96 8.83
N ARG A 104 23.41 -24.10 7.78
CA ARG A 104 21.95 -23.91 7.79
C ARG A 104 21.45 -22.48 8.00
N VAL A 105 22.34 -21.50 8.14
CA VAL A 105 21.97 -20.07 8.22
C VAL A 105 22.10 -19.42 6.85
N CYS A 106 21.03 -18.75 6.41
CA CYS A 106 20.96 -17.97 5.18
C CYS A 106 21.23 -16.49 5.51
N GLY A 107 22.34 -15.94 5.04
CA GLY A 107 22.75 -14.58 5.39
C GLY A 107 23.96 -14.06 4.61
N ILE A 108 24.40 -12.84 4.89
CA ILE A 108 25.63 -12.28 4.31
C ILE A 108 26.80 -12.68 5.22
N VAL A 109 27.56 -13.69 4.81
CA VAL A 109 28.52 -14.36 5.70
C VAL A 109 30.00 -14.04 5.39
N TYR A 110 30.31 -13.72 4.13
CA TYR A 110 31.70 -13.65 3.68
C TYR A 110 32.30 -12.24 3.62
N SER A 111 31.46 -11.21 3.56
CA SER A 111 31.93 -9.83 3.39
C SER A 111 31.27 -8.91 4.40
N SER A 112 32.12 -8.36 5.27
CA SER A 112 31.78 -7.32 6.23
C SER A 112 31.24 -6.06 5.56
N ALA A 113 31.91 -5.63 4.49
CA ALA A 113 31.50 -4.49 3.71
C ALA A 113 30.12 -4.70 3.06
N ALA A 114 29.84 -5.90 2.55
CA ALA A 114 28.54 -6.22 1.96
C ALA A 114 27.42 -6.22 3.00
N ALA A 115 27.68 -6.71 4.22
CA ALA A 115 26.73 -6.67 5.32
C ALA A 115 26.41 -5.23 5.73
N LEU A 116 27.44 -4.38 5.89
CA LEU A 116 27.28 -2.97 6.21
C LEU A 116 26.51 -2.22 5.11
N TYR A 117 26.87 -2.43 3.84
CA TYR A 117 26.16 -1.87 2.70
C TYR A 117 24.68 -2.26 2.71
N HIS A 118 24.40 -3.55 2.93
CA HIS A 118 23.03 -4.06 2.98
C HIS A 118 22.22 -3.43 4.13
N SER A 119 22.81 -3.28 5.31
CA SER A 119 22.17 -2.61 6.45
C SER A 119 21.88 -1.14 6.14
N VAL A 120 22.85 -0.38 5.63
CA VAL A 120 22.67 1.05 5.30
C VAL A 120 21.63 1.24 4.20
N PHE A 121 21.73 0.47 3.11
CA PHE A 121 20.76 0.50 2.03
C PHE A 121 19.36 0.17 2.54
N SER A 122 19.23 -0.88 3.35
CA SER A 122 17.93 -1.30 3.88
C SER A 122 17.33 -0.21 4.78
N THR A 123 18.10 0.31 5.74
CA THR A 123 17.66 1.39 6.63
C THR A 123 17.20 2.63 5.86
N LEU A 124 17.96 3.08 4.85
CA LEU A 124 17.62 4.27 4.08
C LEU A 124 16.42 4.04 3.16
N ALA A 125 16.49 3.01 2.30
CA ALA A 125 15.51 2.79 1.24
C ALA A 125 14.17 2.25 1.78
N PHE A 126 14.21 1.44 2.84
CA PHE A 126 13.00 0.81 3.37
C PHE A 126 12.30 1.63 4.43
N ALA A 127 12.96 2.58 5.09
CA ALA A 127 12.37 3.24 6.24
C ALA A 127 12.60 4.75 6.26
N VAL A 128 13.84 5.22 6.26
CA VAL A 128 14.10 6.67 6.40
C VAL A 128 13.47 7.46 5.27
N LEU A 129 13.76 7.09 4.01
CA LEU A 129 13.24 7.83 2.84
C LEU A 129 11.72 7.76 2.71
N PRO A 130 11.06 6.57 2.73
CA PRO A 130 9.61 6.49 2.65
C PRO A 130 8.92 7.27 3.77
N VAL A 131 9.36 7.10 5.03
CA VAL A 131 8.73 7.78 6.18
C VAL A 131 8.92 9.29 6.10
N ALA A 132 10.12 9.77 5.75
CA ALA A 132 10.38 11.20 5.62
C ALA A 132 9.50 11.84 4.53
N ILE A 133 9.40 11.20 3.35
CA ILE A 133 8.56 11.68 2.25
C ILE A 133 7.08 11.64 2.64
N MET A 134 6.61 10.54 3.24
CA MET A 134 5.22 10.41 3.69
C MET A 134 4.86 11.47 4.73
N PHE A 135 5.73 11.72 5.71
CA PHE A 135 5.53 12.73 6.73
C PHE A 135 5.50 14.15 6.15
N ALA A 136 6.44 14.46 5.24
CA ALA A 136 6.46 15.73 4.53
C ALA A 136 5.19 15.95 3.71
N CYS A 137 4.80 14.96 2.90
CA CYS A 137 3.57 15.00 2.09
C CYS A 137 2.34 15.18 2.98
N ALA A 138 2.26 14.48 4.11
CA ALA A 138 1.13 14.57 5.02
C ALA A 138 1.02 15.96 5.65
N ARG A 139 2.15 16.55 6.08
CA ARG A 139 2.20 17.93 6.60
C ARG A 139 1.78 18.95 5.54
N LEU A 140 2.27 18.82 4.31
CA LEU A 140 1.92 19.70 3.20
C LEU A 140 0.43 19.58 2.84
N THR A 141 -0.08 18.36 2.76
CA THR A 141 -1.51 18.11 2.50
C THR A 141 -2.38 18.73 3.58
N TYR A 142 -2.01 18.59 4.85
CA TYR A 142 -2.72 19.22 5.96
C TYR A 142 -2.75 20.74 5.84
N ARG A 143 -1.60 21.36 5.55
CA ARG A 143 -1.51 22.82 5.33
C ARG A 143 -2.43 23.27 4.19
N ASN A 144 -2.39 22.58 3.06
CA ASN A 144 -3.22 22.89 1.89
C ASN A 144 -4.71 22.79 2.21
N LEU A 145 -5.14 21.77 2.94
CA LEU A 145 -6.54 21.62 3.35
C LEU A 145 -6.99 22.73 4.31
N VAL A 146 -6.16 23.13 5.27
CA VAL A 146 -6.49 24.25 6.18
C VAL A 146 -6.66 25.54 5.39
N LEU A 147 -5.77 25.82 4.43
CA LEU A 147 -5.87 26.99 3.55
C LEU A 147 -7.14 26.93 2.67
N GLN A 148 -7.46 25.76 2.11
CA GLN A 148 -8.65 25.58 1.29
C GLN A 148 -9.94 25.81 2.09
N ARG A 149 -10.01 25.31 3.34
CA ARG A 149 -11.15 25.55 4.24
C ARG A 149 -11.33 27.03 4.56
N ARG A 150 -10.23 27.75 4.87
CA ARG A 150 -10.29 29.19 5.13
C ARG A 150 -10.84 29.97 3.93
N ARG A 151 -10.39 29.64 2.71
CA ARG A 151 -10.89 30.27 1.48
C ARG A 151 -12.37 29.98 1.24
N GLN A 152 -12.81 28.75 1.48
CA GLN A 152 -14.21 28.38 1.35
C GLN A 152 -15.10 29.11 2.36
N GLN A 153 -14.65 29.27 3.62
CA GLN A 153 -15.42 30.01 4.62
C GLN A 153 -15.66 31.48 4.22
N VAL A 154 -14.68 32.13 3.59
CA VAL A 154 -14.84 33.50 3.08
C VAL A 154 -15.85 33.56 1.93
N LEU A 155 -15.81 32.61 0.99
CA LEU A 155 -16.71 32.57 -0.17
C LEU A 155 -18.15 32.17 0.20
N VAL A 156 -18.32 31.27 1.17
CA VAL A 156 -19.66 30.85 1.66
C VAL A 156 -20.37 32.00 2.37
N GLY A 157 -19.64 32.94 2.98
CA GLY A 157 -20.23 34.19 3.49
C GLY A 157 -20.83 35.10 2.40
N GLN A 158 -20.52 34.86 1.13
CA GLN A 158 -20.95 35.69 -0.01
C GLN A 158 -21.90 35.02 -1.00
N ARG A 159 -22.04 33.67 -1.02
CA ARG A 159 -22.86 32.96 -2.02
C ARG A 159 -23.90 32.03 -1.38
N SER A 160 -25.15 32.35 -1.65
CA SER A 160 -26.39 31.67 -1.27
C SER A 160 -26.40 30.16 -1.61
N SER A 161 -26.42 29.35 -0.55
CA SER A 161 -27.15 28.07 -0.33
C SER A 161 -27.28 26.94 -1.38
N SER A 162 -27.13 27.10 -2.71
CA SER A 162 -27.50 26.01 -3.66
C SER A 162 -26.34 25.17 -4.25
N LEU A 163 -25.10 25.69 -4.30
CA LEU A 163 -23.92 24.92 -4.76
C LEU A 163 -23.11 24.24 -3.61
N SER A 164 -23.50 24.46 -2.35
CA SER A 164 -22.73 24.10 -1.16
C SER A 164 -22.60 22.59 -0.91
N ASN A 165 -23.67 21.82 -1.10
CA ASN A 165 -23.73 20.44 -0.60
C ASN A 165 -22.77 19.48 -1.33
N SER A 166 -22.60 19.62 -2.64
CA SER A 166 -21.79 18.67 -3.44
C SER A 166 -20.29 18.87 -3.23
N ASP A 167 -19.82 20.11 -3.08
CA ASP A 167 -18.41 20.41 -2.82
C ASP A 167 -18.03 20.14 -1.36
N GLU A 168 -18.96 20.34 -0.42
CA GLU A 168 -18.76 19.97 0.98
C GLU A 168 -18.63 18.45 1.15
N GLU A 169 -19.43 17.67 0.41
CA GLU A 169 -19.36 16.21 0.42
C GLU A 169 -18.02 15.71 -0.15
N LYS A 170 -17.57 16.23 -1.30
CA LYS A 170 -16.24 15.91 -1.87
C LYS A 170 -15.11 16.24 -0.88
N ASN A 171 -15.21 17.37 -0.18
CA ASN A 171 -14.21 17.75 0.83
C ASN A 171 -14.20 16.83 2.05
N LYS A 172 -15.37 16.38 2.52
CA LYS A 172 -15.47 15.37 3.60
C LYS A 172 -14.82 14.05 3.17
N GLN A 173 -15.06 13.60 1.94
CA GLN A 173 -14.42 12.40 1.38
C GLN A 173 -12.89 12.53 1.31
N ASN A 174 -12.38 13.65 0.78
CA ASN A 174 -10.94 13.90 0.69
C ASN A 174 -10.26 13.95 2.07
N GLN A 175 -10.90 14.57 3.05
CA GLN A 175 -10.39 14.62 4.42
C GLN A 175 -10.37 13.24 5.08
N GLN A 176 -11.37 12.41 4.81
CA GLN A 176 -11.40 11.05 5.32
C GLN A 176 -10.26 10.20 4.75
N VAL A 177 -10.02 10.29 3.45
CA VAL A 177 -8.88 9.62 2.79
C VAL A 177 -7.55 10.09 3.36
N LEU A 178 -7.39 11.41 3.60
CA LEU A 178 -6.17 11.93 4.23
C LEU A 178 -5.99 11.41 5.66
N ARG A 179 -7.03 11.45 6.50
CA ARG A 179 -6.96 10.94 7.89
C ARG A 179 -6.55 9.48 7.92
N MET A 180 -7.06 8.70 6.99
CA MET A 180 -6.69 7.31 6.79
C MET A 180 -5.21 7.14 6.43
N LEU A 181 -4.69 7.89 5.46
CA LEU A 181 -3.28 7.82 5.07
C LEU A 181 -2.36 8.27 6.21
N LEU A 182 -2.75 9.29 6.97
CA LEU A 182 -2.04 9.74 8.16
C LEU A 182 -1.98 8.65 9.24
N ALA A 183 -3.12 8.03 9.56
CA ALA A 183 -3.17 6.95 10.53
C ALA A 183 -2.30 5.76 10.10
N GLN A 184 -2.35 5.40 8.82
CA GLN A 184 -1.51 4.34 8.26
C GLN A 184 -0.01 4.71 8.28
N THR A 185 0.34 5.96 7.98
CA THR A 185 1.72 6.46 8.05
C THR A 185 2.26 6.40 9.46
N LEU A 186 1.46 6.82 10.45
CA LEU A 186 1.84 6.78 11.86
C LEU A 186 2.01 5.34 12.35
N PHE A 187 1.03 4.48 12.03
CA PHE A 187 1.09 3.08 12.40
C PHE A 187 2.29 2.37 11.75
N TYR A 188 2.61 2.72 10.50
CA TYR A 188 3.80 2.24 9.81
C TYR A 188 5.09 2.66 10.52
N ALA A 189 5.21 3.95 10.87
CA ALA A 189 6.39 4.49 11.54
C ALA A 189 6.66 3.81 12.89
N VAL A 190 5.61 3.51 13.66
CA VAL A 190 5.71 2.77 14.92
C VAL A 190 6.13 1.32 14.67
N THR A 191 5.54 0.67 13.67
CA THR A 191 5.80 -0.74 13.36
C THR A 191 7.20 -0.97 12.79
N ILE A 192 7.74 -0.02 12.03
CA ILE A 192 9.08 -0.15 11.43
C ILE A 192 10.20 0.17 12.43
N ALA A 193 9.92 0.94 13.48
CA ALA A 193 10.94 1.40 14.43
C ALA A 193 11.75 0.26 15.10
N PRO A 194 11.16 -0.85 15.58
CA PRO A 194 11.93 -1.95 16.17
C PRO A 194 12.94 -2.55 15.19
N LEU A 195 12.54 -2.75 13.93
CA LEU A 195 13.41 -3.29 12.89
C LEU A 195 14.59 -2.34 12.60
N MET A 196 14.34 -1.04 12.64
CA MET A 196 15.36 0.00 12.44
C MET A 196 16.39 0.01 13.56
N CYS A 197 15.93 -0.08 14.82
CA CYS A 197 16.83 -0.18 15.96
C CYS A 197 17.75 -1.39 15.84
N ILE A 198 17.22 -2.53 15.37
CA ILE A 198 18.01 -3.75 15.17
C ILE A 198 19.03 -3.59 14.03
N TYR A 199 18.65 -3.03 12.88
CA TYR A 199 19.63 -2.81 11.80
C TYR A 199 20.73 -1.83 12.16
N ILE A 200 20.40 -0.76 12.87
CA ILE A 200 21.40 0.19 13.39
C ILE A 200 22.29 -0.50 14.41
N TYR A 201 21.71 -1.27 15.33
CA TYR A 201 22.47 -2.06 16.31
C TYR A 201 23.42 -3.06 15.64
N ASN A 202 22.96 -3.77 14.60
CA ASN A 202 23.78 -4.70 13.84
C ASN A 202 24.91 -3.99 13.08
N ALA A 203 24.65 -2.79 12.55
CA ALA A 203 25.68 -1.97 11.89
C ALA A 203 26.75 -1.48 12.87
N ILE A 204 26.36 -1.05 14.08
CA ILE A 204 27.28 -0.57 15.11
C ILE A 204 28.09 -1.73 15.72
N THR A 205 27.41 -2.84 16.02
CA THR A 205 28.04 -4.01 16.66
C THR A 205 28.75 -4.93 15.67
N PHE A 206 28.86 -4.51 14.41
CA PHE A 206 29.46 -5.27 13.33
C PHE A 206 30.93 -5.68 13.61
N GLN A 207 31.70 -4.81 14.27
CA GLN A 207 33.13 -5.06 14.56
C GLN A 207 33.39 -5.92 15.80
N VAL A 208 32.34 -6.33 16.54
CA VAL A 208 32.49 -7.13 17.75
C VAL A 208 32.63 -8.61 17.36
N THR A 209 33.87 -9.11 17.35
CA THR A 209 34.22 -10.47 16.87
C THR A 209 33.81 -11.60 17.81
N ASN A 210 33.66 -11.33 19.12
CA ASN A 210 33.32 -12.33 20.13
C ASN A 210 31.92 -12.07 20.72
N LYS A 211 30.86 -12.33 19.94
CA LYS A 211 29.50 -12.36 20.48
C LYS A 211 29.23 -13.71 21.15
N SER A 212 28.71 -13.69 22.38
CA SER A 212 28.28 -14.92 23.07
C SER A 212 27.11 -15.58 22.33
N ALA A 213 26.97 -16.90 22.48
CA ALA A 213 25.87 -17.66 21.89
C ALA A 213 24.50 -17.12 22.34
N ASP A 214 24.35 -16.80 23.62
CA ASP A 214 23.12 -16.24 24.19
C ASP A 214 22.77 -14.89 23.55
N ARG A 215 23.77 -14.04 23.34
CA ARG A 215 23.58 -12.74 22.69
C ARG A 215 23.11 -12.91 21.25
N MET A 216 23.72 -13.83 20.50
CA MET A 216 23.28 -14.11 19.13
C MET A 216 21.85 -14.65 19.08
N ALA A 217 21.46 -15.51 20.02
CA ALA A 217 20.10 -16.02 20.11
C ALA A 217 19.07 -14.91 20.39
N ILE A 218 19.37 -13.98 21.32
CA ILE A 218 18.53 -12.82 21.62
C ILE A 218 18.42 -11.90 20.39
N GLU A 219 19.53 -11.60 19.72
CA GLU A 219 19.55 -10.77 18.51
C GLU A 219 18.67 -11.36 17.41
N GLN A 220 18.78 -12.67 17.16
CA GLN A 220 17.95 -13.38 16.18
C GLN A 220 16.46 -13.40 16.56
N PHE A 221 16.15 -13.61 17.85
CA PHE A 221 14.77 -13.58 18.33
C PHE A 221 14.15 -12.19 18.18
N CYS A 222 14.86 -11.13 18.56
CA CYS A 222 14.41 -9.75 18.38
C CYS A 222 14.21 -9.41 16.90
N GLN A 223 15.13 -9.86 16.02
CA GLN A 223 15.00 -9.65 14.59
C GLN A 223 13.76 -10.35 14.04
N PHE A 224 13.54 -11.61 14.40
CA PHE A 224 12.34 -12.36 14.02
C PHE A 224 11.07 -11.66 14.48
N LEU A 225 11.02 -11.19 15.73
CA LEU A 225 9.86 -10.47 16.27
C LEU A 225 9.60 -9.15 15.50
N ALA A 226 10.65 -8.39 15.20
CA ALA A 226 10.52 -7.15 14.43
C ALA A 226 10.05 -7.40 12.99
N GLU A 227 10.56 -8.46 12.33
CA GLU A 227 10.10 -8.88 11.02
C GLU A 227 8.64 -9.36 11.04
N LEU A 228 8.23 -10.10 12.07
CA LEU A 228 6.86 -10.54 12.27
C LEU A 228 5.90 -9.36 12.41
N ILE A 229 6.24 -8.38 13.25
CA ILE A 229 5.44 -7.14 13.41
C ILE A 229 5.34 -6.40 12.06
N ASN A 230 6.41 -6.39 11.26
CA ASN A 230 6.39 -5.79 9.92
C ASN A 230 5.45 -6.52 8.94
N ILE A 231 5.46 -7.85 8.96
CA ILE A 231 4.56 -8.67 8.14
C ILE A 231 3.11 -8.43 8.58
N LEU A 232 2.85 -8.36 9.88
CA LEU A 232 1.54 -8.03 10.43
C LEU A 232 1.08 -6.62 10.01
N PHE A 233 1.98 -5.66 9.81
CA PHE A 233 1.63 -4.36 9.23
C PHE A 233 1.06 -4.48 7.81
N ALA A 234 1.68 -5.31 6.96
CA ALA A 234 1.18 -5.52 5.60
C ALA A 234 -0.25 -6.08 5.61
N VAL A 235 -0.55 -7.03 6.50
CA VAL A 235 -1.90 -7.59 6.71
C VAL A 235 -2.87 -6.55 7.28
N SER A 236 -2.46 -5.89 8.36
CA SER A 236 -3.30 -4.94 9.09
C SER A 236 -3.60 -3.69 8.29
N SER A 237 -2.84 -3.35 7.25
CA SER A 237 -3.19 -2.25 6.35
C SER A 237 -4.60 -2.43 5.76
N PHE A 238 -4.96 -3.64 5.33
CA PHE A 238 -6.32 -3.97 4.88
C PHE A 238 -7.38 -3.75 5.96
N TYR A 239 -7.08 -4.18 7.19
CA TYR A 239 -7.98 -4.02 8.33
C TYR A 239 -8.08 -2.56 8.77
N LEU A 240 -6.99 -1.79 8.73
CA LEU A 240 -6.98 -0.34 8.96
C LEU A 240 -7.83 0.36 7.91
N TYR A 241 -7.75 -0.08 6.64
CA TYR A 241 -8.63 0.44 5.59
C TYR A 241 -10.11 0.24 5.93
N THR A 242 -10.43 -0.93 6.48
CA THR A 242 -11.78 -1.32 6.87
C THR A 242 -12.26 -0.66 8.17
N LEU A 243 -11.38 -0.50 9.15
CA LEU A 243 -11.71 0.04 10.46
C LEU A 243 -11.78 1.56 10.45
N VAL A 244 -10.88 2.25 9.77
CA VAL A 244 -10.76 3.72 9.80
C VAL A 244 -11.75 4.40 8.86
N SER A 245 -12.10 3.78 7.72
CA SER A 245 -12.95 4.42 6.72
C SER A 245 -14.41 3.97 6.83
N ARG A 246 -15.29 4.86 7.34
CA ARG A 246 -16.76 4.69 7.26
C ARG A 246 -17.26 4.52 5.83
N MET A 247 -16.57 5.13 4.86
CA MET A 247 -16.89 5.00 3.42
C MET A 247 -16.51 3.62 2.91
N PHE A 248 -15.36 3.09 3.29
CA PHE A 248 -14.95 1.75 2.86
C PHE A 248 -15.88 0.69 3.47
N ARG A 249 -16.32 0.85 4.72
CA ARG A 249 -17.37 0.00 5.30
C ARG A 249 -18.68 0.11 4.52
N ARG A 250 -19.12 1.32 4.18
CA ARG A 250 -20.34 1.54 3.38
C ARG A 250 -20.21 0.91 1.99
N GLU A 251 -19.05 0.98 1.37
CA GLU A 251 -18.83 0.41 0.03
C GLU A 251 -18.63 -1.09 0.02
N ILE A 252 -17.97 -1.66 1.03
CA ILE A 252 -18.00 -3.11 1.25
C ILE A 252 -19.44 -3.58 1.47
N LEU A 253 -20.19 -2.91 2.36
CA LEU A 253 -21.59 -3.27 2.62
C LEU A 253 -22.47 -3.10 1.38
N ASN A 254 -22.24 -2.08 0.56
CA ASN A 254 -22.95 -1.89 -0.70
C ASN A 254 -22.56 -2.94 -1.73
N MET A 255 -21.29 -3.32 -1.81
CA MET A 255 -20.82 -4.38 -2.71
C MET A 255 -21.39 -5.74 -2.28
N PHE A 256 -21.37 -6.05 -0.98
CA PHE A 256 -22.03 -7.23 -0.42
C PHE A 256 -23.53 -7.19 -0.66
N ARG A 257 -24.22 -6.06 -0.42
CA ARG A 257 -25.65 -5.90 -0.72
C ARG A 257 -25.94 -6.08 -2.20
N SER A 258 -25.09 -5.58 -3.09
CA SER A 258 -25.25 -5.70 -4.54
C SER A 258 -25.02 -7.13 -5.02
N VAL A 259 -24.04 -7.85 -4.45
CA VAL A 259 -23.86 -9.29 -4.69
C VAL A 259 -25.02 -10.08 -4.12
N LEU A 260 -25.46 -9.78 -2.89
CA LEU A 260 -26.59 -10.45 -2.24
C LEU A 260 -27.89 -10.20 -3.00
N THR A 261 -28.14 -8.98 -3.49
CA THR A 261 -29.32 -8.71 -4.34
C THR A 261 -29.22 -9.36 -5.70
N ARG A 262 -28.03 -9.50 -6.30
CA ARG A 262 -27.86 -10.24 -7.56
C ARG A 262 -28.02 -11.75 -7.38
N VAL A 263 -27.65 -12.30 -6.22
CA VAL A 263 -27.80 -13.73 -5.89
C VAL A 263 -29.22 -14.04 -5.42
N CYS A 264 -29.89 -13.12 -4.71
CA CYS A 264 -31.27 -13.27 -4.24
C CYS A 264 -32.32 -12.73 -5.21
N GLN A 265 -31.95 -12.10 -6.34
CA GLN A 265 -32.91 -11.86 -7.41
C GLN A 265 -33.19 -13.20 -8.09
N PRO A 266 -34.41 -13.77 -7.96
CA PRO A 266 -34.80 -14.84 -8.85
C PRO A 266 -34.69 -14.29 -10.28
N LYS A 267 -34.12 -15.08 -11.20
CA LYS A 267 -34.21 -14.82 -12.63
C LYS A 267 -35.70 -14.74 -12.96
N ASN A 268 -36.29 -13.56 -12.87
CA ASN A 268 -37.64 -13.32 -13.33
C ASN A 268 -37.60 -13.53 -14.83
N PHE A 269 -38.16 -14.66 -15.23
CA PHE A 269 -38.49 -15.00 -16.60
C PHE A 269 -39.14 -13.77 -17.23
N ARG A 270 -38.44 -13.09 -18.14
CA ARG A 270 -39.03 -12.04 -18.97
C ARG A 270 -40.21 -12.69 -19.69
N ARG A 271 -41.44 -12.40 -19.25
CA ARG A 271 -42.59 -12.49 -20.16
C ARG A 271 -42.33 -11.48 -21.26
N VAL A 272 -42.03 -12.00 -22.44
CA VAL A 272 -42.14 -11.25 -23.69
C VAL A 272 -43.63 -10.92 -23.82
N THR A 273 -44.01 -9.70 -23.50
CA THR A 273 -45.31 -9.16 -23.92
C THR A 273 -45.25 -8.96 -25.44
N PRO A 274 -46.13 -9.60 -26.24
CA PRO A 274 -46.17 -9.34 -27.66
C PRO A 274 -46.54 -7.88 -27.90
N VAL A 275 -45.79 -7.23 -28.79
CA VAL A 275 -46.07 -5.89 -29.30
C VAL A 275 -47.34 -6.00 -30.14
N ILE A 276 -48.46 -5.47 -29.61
CA ILE A 276 -49.67 -5.25 -30.40
C ILE A 276 -49.41 -4.00 -31.24
N HIS A 277 -49.30 -4.19 -32.54
CA HIS A 277 -49.26 -3.11 -33.52
C HIS A 277 -50.66 -2.50 -33.64
N ASP A 278 -50.89 -1.36 -33.00
CA ASP A 278 -52.03 -0.52 -33.32
C ASP A 278 -51.75 0.19 -34.66
N ILE A 279 -52.37 -0.32 -35.72
CA ILE A 279 -52.43 0.30 -37.04
C ILE A 279 -53.41 1.48 -36.94
N GLN A 280 -52.89 2.70 -36.82
CA GLN A 280 -53.68 3.91 -37.03
C GLN A 280 -53.93 4.07 -38.54
N LEU A 281 -55.16 3.82 -38.98
CA LEU A 281 -55.66 4.25 -40.29
C LEU A 281 -55.72 5.78 -40.32
N ALA A 282 -54.86 6.38 -41.15
CA ALA A 282 -54.94 7.80 -41.48
C ALA A 282 -56.15 8.05 -42.41
N THR A 283 -57.10 8.85 -41.93
CA THR A 283 -58.17 9.43 -42.73
C THR A 283 -57.62 10.57 -43.60
N VAL A 284 -57.83 10.45 -44.91
CA VAL A 284 -57.50 11.46 -45.93
C VAL A 284 -58.57 12.55 -45.93
N PRO A 285 -58.22 13.85 -45.81
CA PRO A 285 -59.18 14.92 -46.04
C PRO A 285 -59.28 15.25 -47.54
N THR A 286 -60.51 15.28 -48.03
CA THR A 286 -60.90 15.82 -49.34
C THR A 286 -60.76 17.34 -49.36
N GLN A 287 -60.09 17.89 -50.36
CA GLN A 287 -60.16 19.32 -50.72
C GLN A 287 -60.84 19.48 -52.09
N ASN A 288 -61.84 20.36 -52.09
CA ASN A 288 -62.44 21.02 -53.24
C ASN A 288 -61.53 22.16 -53.73
#